data_AF-A0AAU4EAA1-F1
#
_entry.id   AF-A0AAU4EAA1-F1
#
_cell.length_a   1.000
_cell.length_b   1.000
_cell.length_c   1.000
_cell.angle_alpha   90.00
_cell.angle_beta   90.00
_cell.angle_gamma   90.00
#
_symmetry.space_group_name_H-M   'P 1'
#
loop_
_entity.id
_entity.type
_entity.pdbx_description
1 polymer ?
#
loop_
_entity_poly.entity_id
_entity_poly.type
_entity_poly.pdbx_seq_one_letter_code
_entity_poly.pdbx_strand_id
1 'polypeptide(L)'
;MTVRMHIDLDKVHLIVDGRRHRASLSSAPAPGEEIDMFCGLTDSVSFTTAPEQLVRTCWPCDLHYRRALGLAIPPTHHNSSGRER
;
A
#
# COMPACT_ATOMS: atom_id res chain seq x y z
N MET A 1 -3.56 34.59 2.41
CA MET A 1 -4.58 33.67 1.86
C MET A 1 -3.90 32.33 1.64
N THR A 2 -4.45 31.22 2.18
CA THR A 2 -3.78 29.91 2.17
C THR A 2 -4.75 28.83 1.69
N VAL A 3 -4.28 27.94 0.84
CA VAL A 3 -5.01 26.73 0.42
C VAL A 3 -4.63 25.58 1.36
N ARG A 4 -5.60 24.73 1.72
CA ARG A 4 -5.37 23.52 2.49
C ARG A 4 -5.71 22.30 1.61
N MET A 5 -4.75 21.41 1.46
CA MET A 5 -4.94 20.12 0.82
C MET A 5 -5.12 19.06 1.91
N HIS A 6 -6.16 18.24 1.80
CA HIS A 6 -6.38 17.09 2.67
C HIS A 6 -6.11 15.82 1.87
N ILE A 7 -5.28 14.93 2.40
CA ILE A 7 -4.93 13.65 1.78
C ILE A 7 -5.34 12.55 2.75
N ASP A 8 -6.22 11.67 2.28
CA ASP A 8 -6.55 10.44 3.00
C ASP A 8 -5.44 9.41 2.73
N LEU A 9 -4.63 9.15 3.75
CA LEU A 9 -3.48 8.25 3.65
C LEU A 9 -3.90 6.79 3.41
N ASP A 10 -5.12 6.38 3.78
CA ASP A 10 -5.63 5.03 3.50
C ASP A 10 -5.91 4.80 2.00
N LYS A 11 -5.97 5.89 1.22
CA LYS A 11 -6.14 5.88 -0.24
C LYS A 11 -4.83 6.05 -1.00
N VAL A 12 -3.72 6.29 -0.32
CA VAL A 12 -2.41 6.37 -0.96
C VAL A 12 -1.96 4.96 -1.35
N HIS A 13 -1.58 4.77 -2.61
CA HIS A 13 -1.06 3.50 -3.11
C HIS A 13 0.46 3.54 -3.16
N LEU A 14 1.11 2.60 -2.48
CA LEU A 14 2.55 2.36 -2.60
C LEU A 14 2.78 1.38 -3.74
N ILE A 15 3.64 1.70 -4.69
CA ILE A 15 3.90 0.84 -5.86
C ILE A 15 5.31 0.30 -5.77
N VAL A 16 5.45 -1.03 -5.63
CA VAL A 16 6.73 -1.74 -5.69
C VAL A 16 6.59 -2.93 -6.62
N ASP A 17 7.56 -3.14 -7.51
CA ASP A 17 7.58 -4.23 -8.50
C ASP A 17 6.27 -4.42 -9.28
N GLY A 18 5.66 -3.30 -9.69
CA GLY A 18 4.41 -3.30 -10.46
C GLY A 18 3.17 -3.75 -9.66
N ARG A 19 3.24 -3.74 -8.32
CA ARG A 19 2.14 -4.09 -7.43
C ARG A 19 1.76 -2.94 -6.51
N ARG A 20 0.47 -2.83 -6.18
CA ARG A 20 -0.01 -1.92 -5.11
C ARG A 20 0.13 -2.59 -3.75
N HIS A 21 0.92 -1.99 -2.89
CA HIS A 21 1.10 -2.35 -1.50
C HIS A 21 0.32 -1.38 -0.60
N ARG A 22 0.15 -1.79 0.66
CA ARG A 22 -0.47 -0.98 1.71
C ARG A 22 0.41 -1.01 2.95
N ALA A 23 0.44 0.10 3.66
CA ALA A 23 1.10 0.28 4.94
C ALA A 23 0.16 1.07 5.86
N SER A 24 0.46 1.10 7.16
CA SER A 24 -0.18 2.03 8.09
C SER A 24 0.64 3.32 8.11
N LEU A 25 0.07 4.41 7.63
CA LEU A 25 0.75 5.71 7.56
C LEU A 25 0.10 6.67 8.56
N SER A 26 0.87 7.16 9.54
CA SER A 26 0.42 8.20 10.47
C SER A 26 0.56 9.61 9.90
N SER A 27 1.40 9.78 8.89
CA SER A 27 1.69 11.04 8.19
C SER A 27 2.13 10.75 6.76
N ALA A 28 2.10 11.77 5.89
CA ALA A 28 2.69 11.65 4.57
C ALA A 28 4.22 11.43 4.72
N PRO A 29 4.78 10.37 4.12
CA PRO A 29 6.20 10.05 4.27
C PRO A 29 7.08 11.03 3.46
N ALA A 30 8.30 11.25 3.91
CA ALA A 30 9.29 12.03 3.18
C ALA A 30 9.95 11.19 2.07
N PRO A 31 10.37 11.77 0.93
CA PRO A 31 11.13 11.04 -0.09
C PRO A 31 12.39 10.40 0.54
N GLY A 32 12.61 9.11 0.30
CA GLY A 32 13.70 8.33 0.87
C GLY A 32 13.42 7.71 2.25
N GLU A 33 12.29 8.02 2.87
CA GLU A 33 11.86 7.35 4.12
C GLU A 33 11.50 5.89 3.85
N GLU A 34 11.96 4.99 4.72
CA GLU A 34 11.62 3.56 4.67
C GLU A 34 10.21 3.33 5.20
N ILE A 35 9.43 2.54 4.48
CA ILE A 35 8.05 2.21 4.84
C ILE A 35 7.90 0.70 4.97
N ASP A 36 7.43 0.26 6.13
CA ASP A 36 7.04 -1.13 6.37
C ASP A 36 5.63 -1.39 5.86
N MET A 37 5.51 -2.31 4.90
CA MET A 37 4.24 -2.70 4.29
C MET A 37 3.62 -3.86 5.05
N PHE A 38 2.30 -4.02 4.97
CA PHE A 38 1.60 -5.12 5.66
C PHE A 38 2.04 -6.52 5.20
N CYS A 39 2.65 -6.65 4.02
CA CYS A 39 3.22 -7.91 3.55
C CYS A 39 4.61 -8.23 4.14
N GLY A 40 5.20 -7.35 4.95
CA GLY A 40 6.54 -7.49 5.50
C GLY A 40 7.67 -7.02 4.58
N LEU A 41 7.33 -6.41 3.43
CA LEU A 41 8.30 -5.73 2.58
C LEU A 41 8.59 -4.34 3.17
N THR A 42 9.85 -3.95 3.16
CA THR A 42 10.32 -2.61 3.53
C THR A 42 11.03 -2.01 2.33
N ASP A 43 10.68 -0.78 1.96
CA ASP A 43 11.34 -0.06 0.87
C ASP A 43 11.27 1.46 1.10
N SER A 44 12.16 2.19 0.43
CA SER A 44 12.22 3.65 0.46
C SER A 44 11.19 4.27 -0.49
N VAL A 45 10.52 5.34 -0.04
CA VAL A 45 9.49 6.00 -0.86
C VAL A 45 10.09 6.97 -1.87
N SER A 46 9.52 7.00 -3.07
CA SER A 46 9.74 8.05 -4.06
C SER A 46 8.40 8.51 -4.66
N PHE A 47 8.37 9.74 -5.15
CA PHE A 47 7.16 10.31 -5.77
C PHE A 47 7.38 10.52 -7.25
N THR A 48 6.38 10.16 -8.05
CA THR A 48 6.37 10.36 -9.50
C THR A 48 5.08 11.04 -9.93
N THR A 49 5.17 11.87 -10.95
CA THR A 49 4.02 12.47 -11.63
C THR A 49 3.58 11.66 -12.85
N ALA A 50 4.26 10.54 -13.12
CA ALA A 50 3.86 9.64 -14.20
C ALA A 50 2.44 9.11 -13.94
N PRO A 51 1.63 8.91 -15.00
CA PRO A 51 0.32 8.29 -14.84
C PRO A 51 0.48 6.91 -14.21
N GLU A 52 -0.47 6.57 -13.33
CA GLU A 52 -0.47 5.28 -12.67
C GLU A 52 -0.57 4.16 -13.72
N GLN A 53 0.43 3.27 -13.73
CA GLN A 53 0.38 2.08 -14.58
C GLN A 53 -0.67 1.10 -14.04
N LEU A 54 -1.22 0.24 -14.89
CA LEU A 54 -2.14 -0.81 -14.44
C LEU A 54 -1.37 -1.83 -13.57
N VAL A 55 -1.41 -1.62 -12.25
CA VAL A 55 -0.68 -2.42 -11.27
C VAL A 55 -1.62 -3.38 -10.54
N ARG A 56 -1.12 -4.59 -10.24
CA ARG A 56 -1.91 -5.60 -9.51
C ARG A 56 -1.86 -5.32 -8.01
N THR A 57 -2.93 -5.58 -7.28
CA THR A 57 -2.89 -5.47 -5.82
C THR A 57 -2.05 -6.58 -5.20
N CYS A 58 -1.21 -6.24 -4.22
CA CYS A 58 -0.53 -7.20 -3.36
C CYS A 58 -1.58 -7.90 -2.46
N TRP A 59 -1.81 -9.18 -2.69
CA TRP A 59 -2.82 -9.96 -1.98
C TRP A 59 -2.62 -9.98 -0.45
N PRO A 60 -1.42 -10.21 0.10
CA PRO A 60 -1.18 -10.11 1.55
C PRO A 60 -1.58 -8.75 2.14
N CYS A 61 -1.21 -7.65 1.48
CA CYS A 61 -1.56 -6.29 1.90
C CYS A 61 -3.09 -6.07 1.88
N ASP A 62 -3.77 -6.53 0.83
CA ASP A 62 -5.24 -6.44 0.72
C ASP A 62 -5.94 -7.27 1.81
N LEU A 63 -5.40 -8.47 2.11
CA LEU A 63 -5.94 -9.33 3.16
C LEU A 63 -5.90 -8.65 4.53
N HIS A 64 -4.72 -8.09 4.87
CA HIS A 64 -4.50 -7.42 6.14
C HIS A 64 -5.44 -6.21 6.28
N TYR A 65 -5.52 -5.39 5.23
CA TYR A 65 -6.40 -4.23 5.18
C TYR A 65 -7.89 -4.61 5.34
N ARG A 66 -8.37 -5.63 4.61
CA ARG A 66 -9.76 -6.09 4.73
C ARG A 66 -10.07 -6.61 6.12
N ARG A 67 -9.16 -7.40 6.71
CA ARG A 67 -9.32 -7.91 8.09
C ARG A 67 -9.38 -6.78 9.11
N ALA A 68 -8.50 -5.79 8.99
CA ALA A 68 -8.49 -4.62 9.88
C ALA A 68 -9.80 -3.82 9.83
N LEU A 69 -10.45 -3.78 8.66
CA LEU A 69 -11.72 -3.05 8.46
C LEU A 69 -12.98 -3.94 8.56
N GLY A 70 -12.84 -5.24 8.86
CA GLY A 70 -13.97 -6.17 8.89
C GLY A 70 -14.67 -6.37 7.53
N LEU A 71 -13.96 -6.14 6.42
CA LEU A 71 -14.47 -6.29 5.06
C LEU A 71 -14.48 -7.75 4.62
N ALA A 72 -15.45 -8.11 3.78
CA ALA A 72 -15.50 -9.42 3.16
C ALA A 72 -14.23 -9.68 2.31
N ILE A 73 -13.66 -10.87 2.47
CA ILE A 73 -12.51 -11.34 1.70
C ILE A 73 -13.06 -12.09 0.47
N PRO A 74 -12.74 -11.67 -0.77
CA PRO A 74 -13.20 -12.36 -1.96
C PRO A 74 -12.68 -13.80 -2.01
N PRO A 75 -13.45 -14.78 -2.52
CA PRO A 75 -12.98 -16.15 -2.67
C PRO A 75 -11.81 -16.29 -3.67
N THR A 76 -11.60 -15.29 -4.53
CA THR A 76 -10.44 -15.19 -5.42
C THR A 76 -9.16 -14.78 -4.69
N HIS A 77 -9.23 -14.46 -3.39
CA HIS A 77 -8.07 -14.22 -2.55
C HIS A 77 -7.27 -15.50 -2.40
N HIS A 78 -6.21 -15.62 -3.20
CA HIS A 78 -5.30 -16.73 -3.11
C HIS A 78 -4.61 -16.66 -1.74
N ASN A 79 -4.82 -17.68 -0.92
CA ASN A 79 -4.12 -17.89 0.35
C ASN A 79 -2.63 -18.18 0.07
N SER A 80 -1.87 -17.21 -0.43
CA SER A 80 -0.42 -17.30 -0.46
C SER A 80 0.08 -16.97 0.95
N SER A 81 -0.06 -17.93 1.86
CA SER A 81 0.84 -18.06 3.00
C SER A 81 2.22 -18.45 2.46
N GLY A 82 2.86 -17.53 1.74
CA GLY A 82 4.16 -17.69 1.13
C GLY A 82 5.14 -16.80 1.88
N ARG A 83 5.77 -17.37 2.90
CA ARG A 83 7.02 -16.84 3.45
C ARG A 83 8.09 -17.10 2.38
N GLU A 84 8.32 -16.13 1.50
CA GLU A 84 9.51 -16.15 0.65
C GLU A 84 10.71 -15.86 1.55
N ARG A 85 11.54 -16.90 1.71
CA ARG A 85 12.86 -16.85 2.36
C ARG A 85 13.90 -16.33 1.38
#